data_AF-A0A671UK21-F1
#
_entry.id   AF-A0A671UK21-F1
#
_cell.length_a   1.000
_cell.length_b   1.000
_cell.length_c   1.000
_cell.angle_alpha   90.00
_cell.angle_beta   90.00
_cell.angle_gamma   90.00
#
_symmetry.space_group_name_H-M   'P 1'
#
loop_
_entity.id
_entity.type
_entity.pdbx_description
1 polymer ?
#
loop_
_entity_poly.entity_id
_entity_poly.type
_entity_poly.pdbx_seq_one_letter_code
_entity_poly.pdbx_strand_id
1 'polypeptide(L)'
;CLMERLLLCRGKAVADFSGPDCRFLSFKKSETIYVYYKLSGRRTDMWAGSVGSVFGYFPKDLLAVNHIYTDKEHEIPETDFVCF
;
A
#
# COMPACT_ATOMS: atom_id res chain seq x y z
N CYS A 1 -18.88 11.10 -2.11
CA CYS A 1 -17.58 10.71 -1.54
C CYS A 1 -17.61 9.20 -1.31
N LEU A 2 -17.47 8.39 -2.37
CA LEU A 2 -17.61 6.94 -2.27
C LEU A 2 -16.22 6.34 -1.99
N MET A 3 -15.85 6.17 -0.72
CA MET A 3 -14.62 5.47 -0.31
C MET A 3 -14.71 3.93 -0.49
N GLU A 4 -15.72 3.42 -1.19
CA GLU A 4 -16.06 1.98 -1.19
C GLU A 4 -15.30 1.13 -2.22
N ARG A 5 -14.37 1.68 -3.01
CA ARG A 5 -13.68 0.91 -4.09
C ARG A 5 -12.16 1.09 -4.20
N LEU A 6 -11.49 1.54 -3.14
CA LEU A 6 -10.04 1.70 -3.20
C LEU A 6 -9.26 0.48 -2.71
N LEU A 7 -9.88 -0.49 -2.04
CA LEU A 7 -9.15 -1.67 -1.58
C LEU A 7 -8.86 -2.61 -2.76
N LEU A 8 -7.60 -2.70 -3.18
CA LEU A 8 -7.16 -3.49 -4.32
C LEU A 8 -6.90 -4.95 -3.92
N CYS A 9 -6.03 -5.14 -2.93
CA CYS A 9 -5.64 -6.46 -2.44
C CYS A 9 -5.24 -6.39 -0.97
N ARG A 10 -5.10 -7.55 -0.34
CA ARG A 10 -4.40 -7.69 0.94
C ARG A 10 -3.38 -8.80 0.87
N GLY A 11 -2.37 -8.71 1.72
CA GLY A 11 -1.33 -9.70 1.81
C GLY A 11 -0.69 -9.76 3.18
N LYS A 12 0.30 -10.63 3.29
CA LYS A 12 1.15 -10.77 4.47
C LYS A 12 2.55 -10.23 4.17
N ALA A 13 3.09 -9.43 5.08
CA ALA A 13 4.47 -8.96 5.00
C ALA A 13 5.43 -10.17 5.02
N VAL A 14 6.34 -10.25 4.05
CA VAL A 14 7.32 -11.36 3.98
C VAL A 14 8.57 -11.10 4.83
N ALA A 15 8.83 -9.84 5.17
CA ALA A 15 9.94 -9.38 5.98
C ALA A 15 9.55 -8.14 6.81
N ASP A 16 10.41 -7.78 7.75
CA ASP A 16 10.31 -6.52 8.48
C ASP A 16 10.68 -5.35 7.57
N PHE A 17 9.97 -4.24 7.73
CA PHE A 17 10.25 -2.99 7.02
C PHE A 17 10.09 -1.81 7.95
N SER A 18 11.06 -0.91 7.92
CA SER A 18 10.99 0.38 8.61
C SER A 18 11.10 1.48 7.58
N GLY A 19 10.02 2.24 7.46
CA GLY A 19 9.95 3.38 6.56
C GLY A 19 11.02 4.42 6.90
N PRO A 20 11.71 5.01 5.89
CA PRO A 20 12.73 6.02 6.12
C PRO A 20 12.18 7.36 6.64
N ASP A 21 10.89 7.65 6.39
CA ASP A 21 10.21 8.86 6.86
C ASP A 21 8.70 8.60 7.06
N CYS A 22 7.97 9.62 7.51
CA CYS A 22 6.53 9.52 7.84
C CYS A 22 5.60 9.16 6.68
N ARG A 23 6.08 9.20 5.44
CA ARG A 23 5.30 8.78 4.27
C ARG A 23 5.31 7.27 4.09
N PHE A 24 6.29 6.58 4.67
CA PHE A 24 6.47 5.15 4.50
C PHE A 24 5.86 4.39 5.66
N LEU A 25 5.19 3.29 5.31
CA LEU A 25 4.64 2.36 6.27
C LEU A 25 5.79 1.64 6.98
N SER A 26 5.64 1.36 8.27
CA SER A 26 6.52 0.45 8.99
C SER A 26 5.71 -0.74 9.46
N PHE A 27 6.25 -1.95 9.27
CA PHE A 27 5.57 -3.19 9.60
C PHE A 27 6.56 -4.33 9.89
N LYS A 28 6.05 -5.36 10.54
CA LYS A 28 6.75 -6.59 10.87
C LYS A 28 6.31 -7.72 9.95
N LYS A 29 7.20 -8.71 9.79
CA LYS A 29 6.90 -9.94 9.08
C LYS A 29 5.59 -10.54 9.60
N SER A 30 4.77 -11.08 8.69
CA SER A 30 3.46 -11.68 8.94
C SER A 30 2.34 -10.71 9.34
N GLU A 31 2.58 -9.40 9.39
CA GLU A 31 1.50 -8.42 9.50
C GLU A 31 0.63 -8.41 8.24
N THR A 32 -0.65 -8.13 8.42
CA THR A 32 -1.60 -8.00 7.31
C THR A 32 -1.56 -6.59 6.79
N ILE A 33 -1.22 -6.43 5.51
CA ILE A 33 -1.23 -5.14 4.83
C ILE A 33 -2.40 -5.10 3.85
N TYR A 34 -3.18 -4.02 3.91
CA TYR A 34 -4.24 -3.71 2.96
C TYR A 34 -3.72 -2.70 1.94
N VAL A 35 -3.82 -3.01 0.65
CA VAL A 35 -3.27 -2.19 -0.43
C VAL A 35 -4.39 -1.41 -1.09
N TYR A 36 -4.19 -0.09 -1.19
CA TYR A 36 -5.18 0.82 -1.78
C TYR A 36 -4.71 1.44 -3.09
N TYR A 37 -3.41 1.65 -3.25
CA TYR A 37 -2.85 2.27 -4.44
C TYR A 37 -1.59 1.55 -4.89
N LYS A 38 -1.39 1.45 -6.20
CA LYS A 38 -0.15 1.01 -6.83
C LYS A 38 0.40 2.21 -7.60
N LEU A 39 1.65 2.59 -7.34
CA LEU A 39 2.24 3.71 -8.07
C LEU A 39 2.58 3.27 -9.49
N SER A 40 2.34 4.15 -10.45
CA SER A 40 2.70 3.97 -11.86
C SER A 40 3.86 4.91 -12.25
N GLY A 41 4.29 4.86 -13.51
CA GLY A 41 5.37 5.72 -14.01
C GLY A 41 6.76 5.34 -13.50
N ARG A 42 7.44 6.25 -12.79
CA ARG A 42 8.84 6.05 -12.34
C ARG A 42 9.00 5.18 -11.09
N ARG A 43 7.93 4.95 -10.32
CA ARG A 43 7.97 4.23 -9.03
C ARG A 43 7.03 3.03 -8.98
N THR A 44 7.04 2.20 -10.04
CA THR A 44 6.23 0.97 -10.15
C THR A 44 6.61 -0.15 -9.18
N ASP A 45 7.66 0.07 -8.40
CA ASP A 45 8.17 -0.77 -7.32
C ASP A 45 7.49 -0.49 -5.97
N MET A 46 6.75 0.62 -5.84
CA MET A 46 6.10 1.01 -4.58
C MET A 46 4.59 0.92 -4.64
N TRP A 47 3.99 0.44 -3.55
CA TRP A 47 2.54 0.46 -3.29
C TRP A 47 2.24 1.29 -2.04
N ALA A 48 0.97 1.67 -1.89
CA ALA A 48 0.48 2.37 -0.70
C ALA A 48 -0.62 1.54 -0.03
N GLY A 49 -0.50 1.40 1.28
CA GLY A 49 -1.36 0.52 2.06
C GLY A 49 -1.42 0.91 3.53
N SER A 50 -2.12 0.10 4.31
CA SER A 50 -2.18 0.25 5.76
C SER A 50 -1.94 -1.04 6.52
N VAL A 51 -1.40 -0.87 7.73
CA VAL A 51 -1.44 -1.84 8.83
C VAL A 51 -2.22 -1.19 9.97
N GLY A 52 -3.37 -1.77 10.33
CA GLY A 52 -4.27 -1.16 11.30
C GLY A 52 -4.73 0.23 10.85
N SER A 53 -4.43 1.25 11.67
CA SER A 53 -4.75 2.66 11.40
C SER A 53 -3.62 3.45 10.71
N VAL A 54 -2.44 2.85 10.51
CA VAL A 54 -1.28 3.54 9.93
C VAL A 54 -1.26 3.30 8.43
N PHE A 55 -1.15 4.38 7.65
CA PHE A 55 -1.09 4.34 6.19
C PHE A 55 0.26 4.85 5.69
N GLY A 56 0.78 4.24 4.62
CA GLY A 56 2.00 4.70 3.98
C GLY A 56 2.46 3.84 2.83
N TYR A 57 3.59 4.22 2.24
CA TYR A 57 4.24 3.51 1.14
C TYR A 57 5.11 2.36 1.61
N PHE A 58 5.24 1.36 0.75
CA PHE A 58 6.20 0.28 0.94
C PHE A 58 6.57 -0.38 -0.40
N PRO A 59 7.75 -1.02 -0.49
CA PRO A 59 8.13 -1.79 -1.67
C PRO A 59 7.19 -2.99 -1.85
N LYS A 60 6.63 -3.15 -3.06
CA LYS A 60 5.64 -4.19 -3.36
C LYS A 60 6.15 -5.62 -3.09
N ASP A 61 7.44 -5.84 -3.28
CA ASP A 61 8.08 -7.15 -3.13
C ASP A 61 8.13 -7.63 -1.67
N LEU A 62 7.82 -6.74 -0.72
CA LEU A 62 7.69 -7.07 0.71
C LEU A 62 6.30 -7.64 1.07
N LEU A 63 5.41 -7.80 0.10
CA LEU A 63 4.05 -8.29 0.31
C LEU A 63 3.77 -9.57 -0.48
N ALA A 64 3.47 -10.65 0.23
CA ALA A 64 2.84 -11.82 -0.37
C ALA A 64 1.32 -11.58 -0.44
N VAL A 65 0.79 -11.37 -1.64
CA VAL A 65 -0.65 -11.13 -1.84
C VAL A 65 -1.44 -12.41 -1.61
N ASN A 66 -2.39 -12.37 -0.68
CA ASN A 66 -3.22 -13.53 -0.34
C ASN A 66 -4.65 -13.39 -0.84
N HIS A 67 -5.13 -12.17 -1.09
CA HIS A 67 -6.49 -11.95 -1.57
C HIS A 67 -6.55 -10.68 -2.42
N ILE A 68 -7.16 -10.80 -3.60
CA ILE A 68 -7.41 -9.69 -4.52
C ILE A 68 -8.90 -9.35 -4.41
N TYR A 69 -9.21 -8.09 -4.11
CA TYR A 69 -10.58 -7.60 -4.00
C TYR A 69 -11.08 -7.06 -5.32
N THR A 70 -10.22 -6.35 -6.05
CA THR A 70 -10.50 -5.83 -7.39
C THR A 70 -9.23 -5.82 -8.22
N ASP A 71 -9.38 -6.15 -9.50
CA ASP A 71 -8.39 -6.02 -10.56
C ASP A 71 -8.60 -4.74 -11.39
N LYS A 72 -9.76 -4.08 -11.22
CA LYS A 72 -10.04 -2.79 -11.86
C LYS A 72 -9.16 -1.71 -11.26
N GLU A 73 -8.18 -1.29 -12.03
CA GLU A 73 -7.31 -0.16 -11.73
C GLU A 73 -7.88 1.09 -12.44
N HIS A 74 -7.89 2.21 -11.73
CA HIS A 74 -8.23 3.52 -12.30
C HIS A 74 -7.06 4.46 -12.05
N GLU A 75 -6.57 5.09 -13.11
CA GLU A 75 -5.52 6.09 -12.98
C GLU A 75 -6.11 7.36 -12.39
N ILE A 76 -5.56 7.78 -11.25
CA ILE A 76 -5.96 8.97 -10.52
C ILE A 76 -4.79 9.96 -10.62
N PRO A 77 -5.05 11.27 -10.80
CA PRO A 77 -3.98 12.27 -10.80
C PRO A 77 -3.14 12.18 -9.52
N GLU A 78 -1.86 12.52 -9.63
CA GLU A 78 -0.98 12.62 -8.46
C GLU A 78 -1.59 13.59 -7.44
N THR A 79 -1.86 13.09 -6.24
CA THR A 79 -2.27 13.91 -5.10
C THR A 79 -1.05 14.22 -4.25
N ASP A 80 -0.85 15.47 -3.84
CA ASP A 80 0.24 15.81 -2.91
C ASP A 80 0.09 15.03 -1.60
N PHE A 81 1.05 14.16 -1.33
CA PHE A 81 0.98 13.22 -0.21
C PHE A 81 1.52 13.87 1.06
N VAL A 82 0.61 14.18 1.98
CA VAL A 82 0.92 14.73 3.30
C VAL A 82 1.12 13.58 4.29
N CYS A 83 2.04 13.73 5.24
CA CYS A 83 2.11 12.81 6.38
C CYS A 83 0.82 12.93 7.21
N PHE A 84 0.22 11.79 7.56
CA PHE A 84 -1.01 11.70 8.36
C PHE A 84 -0.68 11.35 9.82
#